data_AF-A0A7V7F2W7-F1
#
_entry.id   AF-A0A7V7F2W7-F1
#
_cell.length_a   1.000
_cell.length_b   1.000
_cell.length_c   1.000
_cell.angle_alpha   90.00
_cell.angle_beta   90.00
_cell.angle_gamma   90.00
#
_symmetry.space_group_name_H-M   'P 1'
#
loop_
_entity.id
_entity.type
_entity.pdbx_description
1 polymer ?
#
loop_
_entity_poly.entity_id
_entity_poly.type
_entity_poly.pdbx_seq_one_letter_code
_entity_poly.pdbx_strand_id
1 'polypeptide(L)'
;MTSSQHNASSAPTTIAVFQEWGAGKEKIKGITRYGHHIELIEVVDIRSPLPGFIDDPEYYIPVAFEADLALSFLKHPDLIDYLARVCKKKAIPLIASGKKTKDALTPFTCCGLGHHQGLGRYGEQFGFPELSIAVDQDKRIIKAEVVRGASCGATWEALAKIIGKTIEQAAIDYAREVQYLCKADPSAFDPISGKSALHYAGHVHSAAITKAVEKSKG
;
A
#
# COMPACT_ATOMS: atom_id res chain seq x y z
N MET A 1 -11.59 -13.85 -31.83
CA MET A 1 -11.76 -14.50 -30.52
C MET A 1 -10.48 -15.26 -30.22
N THR A 2 -9.58 -14.66 -29.46
CA THR A 2 -8.38 -15.33 -28.92
C THR A 2 -8.22 -14.84 -27.50
N SER A 3 -8.84 -15.59 -26.59
CA SER A 3 -8.73 -15.41 -25.15
C SER A 3 -7.30 -15.78 -24.74
N SER A 4 -6.46 -14.79 -24.41
CA SER A 4 -5.19 -15.04 -23.75
C SER A 4 -5.47 -15.41 -22.29
N GLN A 5 -5.44 -16.71 -22.01
CA GLN A 5 -5.42 -17.22 -20.64
C GLN A 5 -4.12 -16.76 -19.99
N HIS A 6 -4.22 -15.76 -19.11
CA HIS A 6 -3.17 -15.47 -18.14
C HIS A 6 -3.11 -16.64 -17.17
N ASN A 7 -2.07 -17.46 -17.30
CA ASN A 7 -1.77 -18.54 -16.38
C ASN A 7 -1.31 -17.91 -15.05
N ALA A 8 -2.25 -17.67 -14.13
CA ALA A 8 -1.95 -17.17 -12.81
C ALA A 8 -1.23 -18.27 -12.03
N SER A 9 0.03 -18.05 -11.69
CA SER A 9 0.80 -18.93 -10.81
C SER A 9 -0.03 -19.25 -9.55
N SER A 10 -0.14 -20.53 -9.22
CA SER A 10 -0.84 -21.04 -8.03
C SER A 10 -0.07 -20.76 -6.74
N ALA A 11 1.22 -20.45 -6.84
CA ALA A 11 2.07 -20.18 -5.69
C ALA A 11 1.78 -18.78 -5.11
N PRO A 12 1.83 -18.61 -3.78
CA PRO A 12 1.70 -17.31 -3.16
C PRO A 12 2.84 -16.37 -3.60
N THR A 13 2.57 -15.07 -3.67
CA THR A 13 3.63 -14.07 -3.84
C THR A 13 4.40 -13.92 -2.54
N THR A 14 5.69 -14.20 -2.57
CA THR A 14 6.60 -14.09 -1.43
C THR A 14 7.11 -12.65 -1.29
N ILE A 15 7.15 -12.14 -0.05
CA ILE A 15 7.55 -10.76 0.23
C ILE A 15 8.61 -10.74 1.34
N ALA A 16 9.72 -10.05 1.07
CA ALA A 16 10.69 -9.65 2.08
C ALA A 16 10.42 -8.21 2.54
N VAL A 17 10.44 -7.98 3.86
CA VAL A 17 10.17 -6.66 4.45
C VAL A 17 11.40 -6.18 5.20
N PHE A 18 11.80 -4.94 4.92
CA PHE A 18 12.91 -4.26 5.60
C PHE A 18 12.37 -3.03 6.33
N GLN A 19 12.61 -2.93 7.63
CA GLN A 19 12.08 -1.84 8.44
C GLN A 19 13.06 -1.40 9.52
N GLU A 20 12.87 -0.18 10.02
CA GLU A 20 13.54 0.32 11.21
C GLU A 20 12.52 0.47 12.34
N TRP A 21 12.84 -0.05 13.52
CA TRP A 21 12.01 0.10 14.74
C TRP A 21 10.52 -0.23 14.52
N GLY A 22 10.23 -1.26 13.72
CA GLY A 22 8.85 -1.65 13.43
C GLY A 22 8.03 -0.62 12.63
N ALA A 23 8.67 0.28 11.88
CA ALA A 23 7.98 1.32 11.09
C ALA A 23 6.96 0.75 10.09
N GLY A 24 7.16 -0.50 9.64
CA GLY A 24 6.26 -1.23 8.75
C GLY A 24 5.09 -1.93 9.44
N LYS A 25 5.03 -1.98 10.78
CA LYS A 25 4.13 -2.86 11.55
C LYS A 25 2.66 -2.80 11.12
N GLU A 26 2.14 -1.61 10.84
CA GLU A 26 0.73 -1.43 10.47
C GLU A 26 0.44 -1.90 9.04
N LYS A 27 1.44 -1.80 8.14
CA LYS A 27 1.34 -2.33 6.78
C LYS A 27 1.45 -3.84 6.79
N ILE A 28 2.39 -4.39 7.57
CA ILE A 28 2.52 -5.84 7.78
C ILE A 28 1.18 -6.41 8.29
N LYS A 29 0.60 -5.83 9.35
CA LYS A 29 -0.72 -6.24 9.87
C LYS A 29 -1.82 -6.18 8.80
N GLY A 30 -1.89 -5.09 8.03
CA GLY A 30 -2.88 -4.93 6.97
C GLY A 30 -2.72 -5.97 5.86
N ILE A 31 -1.49 -6.22 5.41
CA ILE A 31 -1.17 -7.26 4.43
C ILE A 31 -1.54 -8.64 4.94
N THR A 32 -1.16 -8.99 6.17
CA THR A 32 -1.50 -10.29 6.78
C THR A 32 -3.01 -10.46 6.96
N ARG A 33 -3.74 -9.39 7.28
CA ARG A 33 -5.18 -9.46 7.55
C ARG A 33 -6.04 -9.50 6.29
N TYR A 34 -5.69 -8.71 5.28
CA TYR A 34 -6.52 -8.49 4.10
C TYR A 34 -5.96 -9.12 2.82
N GLY A 35 -4.67 -9.45 2.83
CA GLY A 35 -4.00 -10.11 1.72
C GLY A 35 -4.37 -11.59 1.64
N HIS A 36 -4.49 -12.10 0.43
CA HIS A 36 -4.64 -13.52 0.12
C HIS A 36 -3.56 -13.95 -0.87
N HIS A 37 -3.12 -15.21 -0.78
CA HIS A 37 -2.03 -15.75 -1.61
C HIS A 37 -0.74 -14.88 -1.56
N ILE A 38 -0.42 -14.37 -0.37
CA ILE A 38 0.79 -13.61 -0.08
C ILE A 38 1.45 -14.23 1.14
N GLU A 39 2.77 -14.39 1.10
CA GLU A 39 3.57 -14.91 2.19
C GLU A 39 4.68 -13.92 2.56
N LEU A 40 4.74 -13.52 3.83
CA LEU A 40 5.83 -12.70 4.34
C LEU A 40 6.95 -13.63 4.84
N ILE A 41 7.93 -13.87 3.98
CA ILE A 41 8.98 -14.87 4.22
C ILE A 41 10.10 -14.33 5.11
N GLU A 42 10.30 -13.01 5.13
CA GLU A 42 11.33 -12.37 5.94
C GLU A 42 10.88 -10.98 6.38
N VAL A 43 11.14 -10.65 7.65
CA VAL A 43 10.96 -9.30 8.19
C VAL A 43 12.25 -8.91 8.91
N VAL A 44 13.12 -8.19 8.20
CA VAL A 44 14.35 -7.62 8.76
C VAL A 44 14.00 -6.31 9.46
N ASP A 45 14.19 -6.27 10.77
CA ASP A 45 13.93 -5.09 11.60
C ASP A 45 15.22 -4.58 12.24
N ILE A 46 15.72 -3.46 11.75
CA ILE A 46 16.92 -2.82 12.27
C ILE A 46 16.54 -2.07 13.54
N ARG A 47 16.97 -2.61 14.68
CA ARG A 47 16.69 -2.12 16.04
C ARG A 47 17.95 -1.63 16.75
N SER A 48 18.83 -0.98 16.00
CA SER A 48 20.03 -0.34 16.52
C SER A 48 20.00 1.16 16.22
N PRO A 49 20.70 1.99 17.01
CA PRO A 49 21.03 3.33 16.60
C PRO A 49 21.84 3.26 15.29
N LEU A 50 21.55 4.14 14.35
CA LEU A 50 22.29 4.26 13.09
C LEU A 50 23.16 5.52 13.13
N PRO A 51 24.40 5.48 12.63
CA PRO A 51 25.22 6.68 12.44
C PRO A 51 24.55 7.61 11.42
N GLY A 52 24.98 8.88 11.35
CA GLY A 52 24.44 9.83 10.37
C GLY A 52 24.82 9.52 8.92
N PHE A 53 25.91 8.76 8.72
CA PHE A 53 26.39 8.27 7.44
C PHE A 53 26.77 6.80 7.61
N ILE A 54 26.40 5.95 6.66
CA ILE A 54 26.65 4.51 6.73
C ILE A 54 27.68 4.15 5.66
N ASP A 55 28.89 3.81 6.10
CA ASP A 55 29.97 3.35 5.20
C ASP A 55 29.74 1.91 4.73
N ASP A 56 29.28 1.04 5.64
CA ASP A 56 29.10 -0.40 5.41
C ASP A 56 27.61 -0.83 5.56
N PRO A 57 26.74 -0.53 4.58
CA PRO A 57 25.31 -0.83 4.66
C PRO A 57 24.97 -2.33 4.67
N GLU A 58 25.87 -3.20 4.17
CA GLU A 58 25.75 -4.65 4.19
C GLU A 58 25.67 -5.26 5.59
N TYR A 59 26.15 -4.56 6.63
CA TYR A 59 26.01 -5.02 8.01
C TYR A 59 24.57 -4.96 8.52
N TYR A 60 23.74 -4.11 7.90
CA TYR A 60 22.35 -3.89 8.34
C TYR A 60 21.33 -4.60 7.45
N ILE A 61 21.65 -4.78 6.17
CA ILE A 61 20.75 -5.40 5.19
C ILE A 61 21.40 -6.68 4.65
N PRO A 62 20.85 -7.86 4.99
CA PRO A 62 21.36 -9.10 4.44
C PRO A 62 21.19 -9.12 2.91
N VAL A 63 22.22 -9.54 2.19
CA VAL A 63 22.16 -9.72 0.73
C VAL A 63 21.62 -11.10 0.32
N ALA A 64 21.54 -12.02 1.28
CA ALA A 64 21.05 -13.38 1.09
C ALA A 64 19.55 -13.46 1.38
N PHE A 65 18.75 -12.81 0.52
CA PHE A 65 17.30 -13.03 0.49
C PHE A 65 16.84 -13.29 -0.95
N GLU A 66 15.75 -14.06 -1.07
CA GLU A 66 15.04 -14.36 -2.32
C GLU A 66 13.56 -14.13 -2.05
N ALA A 67 12.91 -13.31 -2.87
CA ALA A 67 11.50 -12.97 -2.75
C ALA A 67 10.97 -12.51 -4.12
N ASP A 68 9.66 -12.60 -4.34
CA ASP A 68 9.02 -12.02 -5.52
C ASP A 68 8.92 -10.49 -5.43
N LEU A 69 8.91 -9.94 -4.22
CA LEU A 69 8.76 -8.51 -3.95
C LEU A 69 9.48 -8.12 -2.65
N ALA A 70 10.06 -6.93 -2.62
CA ALA A 70 10.58 -6.31 -1.40
C ALA A 70 9.76 -5.07 -0.99
N LEU A 71 9.49 -4.93 0.30
CA LEU A 71 8.89 -3.72 0.88
C LEU A 71 9.91 -3.05 1.80
N SER A 72 10.16 -1.76 1.57
CA SER A 72 11.01 -0.93 2.43
C SER A 72 10.18 0.04 3.25
N PHE A 73 10.35 -0.07 4.57
CA PHE A 73 9.93 0.88 5.59
C PHE A 73 11.14 1.42 6.36
N LEU A 74 12.32 1.39 5.72
CA LEU A 74 13.54 2.01 6.22
C LEU A 74 13.38 3.54 6.21
N LYS A 75 14.09 4.23 7.10
CA LYS A 75 14.11 5.68 7.20
C LYS A 75 15.44 6.27 6.74
N HIS A 76 16.54 5.59 7.01
CA HIS A 76 17.89 6.02 6.67
C HIS A 76 18.12 5.99 5.15
N PRO A 77 18.50 7.11 4.52
CA PRO A 77 18.65 7.20 3.06
C PRO A 77 19.66 6.19 2.50
N ASP A 78 20.83 6.06 3.13
CA ASP A 78 21.89 5.15 2.66
C ASP A 78 21.43 3.68 2.60
N LEU A 79 20.63 3.25 3.59
CA LEU A 79 20.09 1.89 3.62
C LEU A 79 18.99 1.68 2.57
N ILE A 80 18.14 2.68 2.36
CA ILE A 80 17.10 2.63 1.32
C ILE A 80 17.77 2.51 -0.06
N ASP A 81 18.76 3.35 -0.35
CA ASP A 81 19.47 3.36 -1.62
C ASP A 81 20.30 2.07 -1.82
N TYR A 82 20.92 1.56 -0.75
CA TYR A 82 21.59 0.26 -0.79
C TYR A 82 20.62 -0.89 -1.11
N LEU A 83 19.49 -0.97 -0.38
CA LEU A 83 18.47 -1.99 -0.61
C LEU A 83 17.93 -1.92 -2.05
N ALA A 84 17.68 -0.73 -2.58
CA ALA A 84 17.22 -0.55 -3.96
C ALA A 84 18.23 -1.10 -4.98
N ARG A 85 19.53 -0.85 -4.79
CA ARG A 85 20.58 -1.42 -5.64
C ARG A 85 20.65 -2.94 -5.54
N VAL A 86 20.50 -3.51 -4.33
CA VAL A 86 20.48 -4.97 -4.13
C VAL A 86 19.28 -5.59 -4.85
N CYS A 87 18.08 -5.04 -4.64
CA CYS A 87 16.86 -5.50 -5.28
C CYS A 87 16.96 -5.44 -6.81
N LYS A 88 17.47 -4.34 -7.37
CA LYS A 88 17.70 -4.19 -8.82
C LYS A 88 18.67 -5.24 -9.37
N LYS A 89 19.80 -5.50 -8.71
CA LYS A 89 20.76 -6.53 -9.13
C LYS A 89 20.14 -7.93 -9.14
N LYS A 90 19.24 -8.20 -8.20
CA LYS A 90 18.50 -9.47 -8.09
C LYS A 90 17.23 -9.54 -8.95
N ALA A 91 16.90 -8.47 -9.67
CA ALA A 91 15.63 -8.33 -10.40
C ALA A 91 14.38 -8.48 -9.51
N ILE A 92 14.48 -8.10 -8.23
CA ILE A 92 13.36 -8.06 -7.28
C ILE A 92 12.76 -6.66 -7.30
N PRO A 93 11.45 -6.47 -7.56
CA PRO A 93 10.82 -5.16 -7.45
C PRO A 93 10.86 -4.68 -5.99
N LEU A 94 11.15 -3.40 -5.78
CA LEU A 94 11.16 -2.77 -4.46
C LEU A 94 10.09 -1.69 -4.38
N ILE A 95 9.31 -1.68 -3.30
CA ILE A 95 8.37 -0.59 -2.99
C ILE A 95 8.85 0.12 -1.72
N ALA A 96 9.11 1.43 -1.84
CA ALA A 96 9.54 2.30 -0.76
C ALA A 96 8.56 3.48 -0.62
N SER A 97 7.38 3.23 -0.05
CA SER A 97 6.32 4.25 0.06
C SER A 97 6.76 5.43 0.93
N GLY A 98 6.56 6.66 0.44
CA GLY A 98 6.91 7.88 1.16
C GLY A 98 8.41 8.19 1.23
N LYS A 99 9.26 7.41 0.55
CA LYS A 99 10.70 7.64 0.44
C LYS A 99 11.08 7.85 -1.02
N LYS A 100 12.04 8.74 -1.28
CA LYS A 100 12.56 8.95 -2.63
C LYS A 100 13.89 8.22 -2.75
N THR A 101 13.96 7.29 -3.69
CA THR A 101 15.16 6.55 -4.03
C THR A 101 15.07 6.16 -5.51
N LYS A 102 16.22 5.98 -6.15
CA LYS A 102 16.30 5.45 -7.50
C LYS A 102 16.07 3.95 -7.45
N ASP A 103 15.60 3.35 -8.54
CA ASP A 103 15.43 1.89 -8.66
C ASP A 103 14.35 1.24 -7.77
N ALA A 104 13.46 2.05 -7.18
CA ALA A 104 12.27 1.56 -6.46
C ALA A 104 10.98 2.24 -6.93
N LEU A 105 9.85 1.60 -6.69
CA LEU A 105 8.53 2.23 -6.75
C LEU A 105 8.30 3.04 -5.47
N THR A 106 8.16 4.36 -5.63
CA THR A 106 8.09 5.30 -4.51
C THR A 106 6.76 6.04 -4.48
N PRO A 107 5.62 5.36 -4.26
CA PRO A 107 4.35 6.05 -4.17
C PRO A 107 4.34 6.96 -2.95
N PHE A 108 3.64 8.09 -3.03
CA PHE A 108 3.62 9.09 -1.95
C PHE A 108 3.04 8.49 -0.65
N THR A 109 2.03 7.63 -0.78
CA THR A 109 1.48 6.79 0.29
C THR A 109 1.26 5.37 -0.24
N CYS A 110 1.03 4.40 0.64
CA CYS A 110 0.72 3.03 0.21
C CYS A 110 -0.55 2.94 -0.68
N CYS A 111 -1.54 3.81 -0.48
CA CYS A 111 -2.71 3.93 -1.35
C CYS A 111 -2.47 4.73 -2.63
N GLY A 112 -1.27 5.26 -2.84
CA GLY A 112 -0.85 5.93 -4.08
C GLY A 112 -0.13 5.01 -5.06
N LEU A 113 -0.06 3.69 -4.78
CA LEU A 113 0.59 2.73 -5.67
C LEU A 113 -0.31 2.45 -6.88
N GLY A 114 0.20 2.80 -8.07
CA GLY A 114 -0.38 2.49 -9.38
C GLY A 114 -0.53 0.98 -9.63
N HIS A 115 -1.18 0.63 -10.72
CA HIS A 115 -1.08 -0.73 -11.26
C HIS A 115 0.27 -0.88 -11.95
N HIS A 116 1.05 -1.87 -11.53
CA HIS A 116 2.34 -2.20 -12.12
C HIS A 116 2.40 -3.70 -12.37
N GLN A 117 2.85 -4.09 -13.56
CA GLN A 117 3.15 -5.49 -13.86
C GLN A 117 4.31 -5.97 -12.98
N GLY A 118 4.32 -7.26 -12.64
CA GLY A 118 5.41 -7.88 -11.89
C GLY A 118 5.37 -7.69 -10.36
N LEU A 119 4.31 -7.11 -9.79
CA LEU A 119 4.13 -7.02 -8.33
C LEU A 119 3.36 -8.19 -7.71
N GLY A 120 3.07 -9.22 -8.52
CA GLY A 120 2.31 -10.40 -8.11
C GLY A 120 0.97 -10.09 -7.45
N ARG A 121 0.56 -10.96 -6.53
CA ARG A 121 -0.68 -10.85 -5.74
C ARG A 121 -0.72 -9.58 -4.89
N TYR A 122 0.43 -9.06 -4.48
CA TYR A 122 0.49 -7.80 -3.74
C TYR A 122 -0.02 -6.63 -4.59
N GLY A 123 0.45 -6.48 -5.83
CA GLY A 123 0.05 -5.37 -6.70
C GLY A 123 -1.43 -5.41 -7.11
N GLU A 124 -1.98 -6.63 -7.24
CA GLU A 124 -3.41 -6.87 -7.52
C GLU A 124 -4.30 -6.38 -6.37
N GLN A 125 -3.87 -6.60 -5.12
CA GLN A 125 -4.70 -6.36 -3.92
C GLN A 125 -4.41 -5.02 -3.25
N PHE A 126 -3.21 -4.48 -3.42
CA PHE A 126 -2.76 -3.29 -2.70
C PHE A 126 -2.35 -2.13 -3.60
N GLY A 127 -2.84 -0.93 -3.27
CA GLY A 127 -2.48 0.34 -3.89
C GLY A 127 -3.65 1.32 -3.93
N PHE A 128 -3.78 2.07 -5.04
CA PHE A 128 -4.99 2.84 -5.33
C PHE A 128 -6.26 2.01 -5.07
N PRO A 129 -7.16 2.51 -4.20
CA PRO A 129 -8.33 1.77 -3.78
C PRO A 129 -9.34 1.63 -4.91
N GLU A 130 -9.90 0.44 -5.01
CA GLU A 130 -10.99 0.10 -5.91
C GLU A 130 -12.07 -0.61 -5.11
N LEU A 131 -13.30 -0.14 -5.24
CA LEU A 131 -14.44 -0.57 -4.43
C LEU A 131 -15.56 -1.07 -5.33
N SER A 132 -16.28 -2.08 -4.85
CA SER A 132 -17.56 -2.52 -5.39
C SER A 132 -18.63 -2.19 -4.38
N ILE A 133 -19.69 -1.48 -4.77
CA ILE A 133 -20.78 -1.13 -3.88
C ILE A 133 -22.12 -1.44 -4.54
N ALA A 134 -23.11 -1.81 -3.71
CA ALA A 134 -24.50 -1.92 -4.10
C ALA A 134 -25.35 -0.99 -3.25
N VAL A 135 -26.34 -0.36 -3.88
CA VAL A 135 -27.27 0.57 -3.23
C VAL A 135 -28.71 0.10 -3.36
N ASP A 136 -29.55 0.44 -2.40
CA ASP A 136 -31.00 0.23 -2.48
C ASP A 136 -31.71 1.37 -3.24
N GLN A 137 -33.04 1.25 -3.32
CA GLN A 137 -33.94 2.25 -3.92
C GLN A 137 -33.86 3.64 -3.28
N ASP A 138 -33.46 3.72 -2.00
CA ASP A 138 -33.28 4.96 -1.26
C ASP A 138 -31.83 5.48 -1.35
N LYS A 139 -31.03 4.90 -2.26
CA LYS A 139 -29.60 5.22 -2.47
C LYS A 139 -28.75 5.02 -1.22
N ARG A 140 -29.10 4.04 -0.38
CA ARG A 140 -28.28 3.64 0.77
C ARG A 140 -27.38 2.48 0.40
N ILE A 141 -26.16 2.49 0.92
CA ILE A 141 -25.19 1.42 0.69
C ILE A 141 -25.63 0.18 1.46
N ILE A 142 -26.05 -0.87 0.74
CA ILE A 142 -26.44 -2.15 1.32
C ILE A 142 -25.30 -3.17 1.30
N LYS A 143 -24.32 -2.99 0.40
CA LYS A 143 -23.13 -3.83 0.29
C LYS A 143 -21.95 -3.00 -0.17
N ALA A 144 -20.78 -3.25 0.41
CA ALA A 144 -19.52 -2.65 -0.03
C ALA A 144 -18.37 -3.66 0.14
N GLU A 145 -17.57 -3.81 -0.89
CA GLU A 145 -16.43 -4.73 -0.95
C GLU A 145 -15.19 -3.96 -1.45
N VAL A 146 -14.03 -4.31 -0.89
CA VAL A 146 -12.74 -3.80 -1.38
C VAL A 146 -12.21 -4.77 -2.43
N VAL A 147 -12.06 -4.29 -3.66
CA VAL A 147 -11.39 -5.02 -4.75
C VAL A 147 -9.88 -4.86 -4.64
N ARG A 148 -9.44 -3.63 -4.32
CA ARG A 148 -8.03 -3.26 -4.11
C ARG A 148 -7.96 -2.17 -3.05
N GLY A 149 -6.97 -2.15 -2.17
CA GLY A 149 -6.92 -1.20 -1.05
C GLY A 149 -5.54 -0.82 -0.54
N ALA A 150 -5.48 0.09 0.42
CA ALA A 150 -4.25 0.52 1.06
C ALA A 150 -3.66 -0.61 1.93
N SER A 151 -2.39 -0.98 1.75
CA SER A 151 -1.76 -2.07 2.52
C SER A 151 -1.72 -1.84 4.04
N CYS A 152 -2.00 -0.63 4.52
CA CYS A 152 -2.20 -0.35 5.95
C CYS A 152 -3.59 -0.75 6.50
N GLY A 153 -4.50 -1.27 5.68
CA GLY A 153 -5.83 -1.72 6.11
C GLY A 153 -6.91 -0.64 6.18
N ALA A 154 -6.53 0.65 6.13
CA ALA A 154 -7.47 1.77 6.30
C ALA A 154 -8.65 1.74 5.32
N THR A 155 -8.45 1.24 4.09
CA THR A 155 -9.50 1.10 3.08
C THR A 155 -10.62 0.18 3.56
N TRP A 156 -10.29 -0.99 4.12
CA TRP A 156 -11.26 -1.96 4.61
C TRP A 156 -11.96 -1.48 5.88
N GLU A 157 -11.19 -0.96 6.84
CA GLU A 157 -11.73 -0.49 8.12
C GLU A 157 -12.68 0.71 7.94
N ALA A 158 -12.35 1.64 7.04
CA ALA A 158 -13.24 2.76 6.72
C ALA A 158 -14.50 2.30 5.97
N LEU A 159 -14.41 1.28 5.11
CA LEU A 159 -15.53 0.84 4.28
C LEU A 159 -16.63 0.17 5.12
N ALA A 160 -16.25 -0.53 6.18
CA ALA A 160 -17.22 -1.11 7.11
C ALA A 160 -18.11 -0.05 7.79
N LYS A 161 -17.62 1.20 7.92
CA LYS A 161 -18.31 2.30 8.63
C LYS A 161 -19.34 3.05 7.77
N ILE A 162 -19.49 2.69 6.49
CA ILE A 162 -20.41 3.39 5.57
C ILE A 162 -21.63 2.59 5.14
N ILE A 163 -21.73 1.31 5.55
CA ILE A 163 -22.92 0.49 5.32
C ILE A 163 -24.14 1.15 5.98
N GLY A 164 -25.26 1.20 5.26
CA GLY A 164 -26.52 1.83 5.68
C GLY A 164 -26.60 3.34 5.45
N LYS A 165 -25.49 4.01 5.09
CA LYS A 165 -25.48 5.44 4.79
C LYS A 165 -25.92 5.72 3.36
N THR A 166 -26.46 6.92 3.11
CA THR A 166 -26.72 7.40 1.75
C THR A 166 -25.40 7.59 1.01
N ILE A 167 -25.42 7.55 -0.32
CA ILE A 167 -24.22 7.76 -1.14
C ILE A 167 -23.53 9.10 -0.85
N GLU A 168 -24.29 10.17 -0.58
CA GLU A 168 -23.75 11.50 -0.29
C GLU A 168 -23.01 11.51 1.05
N GLN A 169 -23.61 10.92 2.09
CA GLN A 169 -22.99 10.84 3.42
C GLN A 169 -21.78 9.91 3.41
N ALA A 170 -21.88 8.79 2.70
CA ALA A 170 -20.81 7.81 2.59
C ALA A 170 -19.55 8.40 1.94
N ALA A 171 -19.69 9.22 0.89
CA ALA A 171 -18.55 9.85 0.22
C ALA A 171 -17.72 10.73 1.16
N ILE A 172 -18.39 11.52 2.01
CA ILE A 172 -17.74 12.39 2.99
C ILE A 172 -17.13 11.57 4.13
N ASP A 173 -17.94 10.68 4.71
CA ASP A 173 -17.52 9.91 5.88
C ASP A 173 -16.37 8.97 5.53
N TYR A 174 -16.40 8.31 4.38
CA TYR A 174 -15.34 7.39 3.97
C TYR A 174 -13.97 8.07 3.91
N ALA A 175 -13.89 9.21 3.24
CA ALA A 175 -12.65 9.97 3.12
C ALA A 175 -12.15 10.45 4.49
N ARG A 176 -13.06 10.88 5.38
CA ARG A 176 -12.74 11.32 6.74
C ARG A 176 -12.24 10.15 7.60
N GLU A 177 -12.94 9.02 7.59
CA GLU A 177 -12.54 7.83 8.35
C GLU A 177 -11.17 7.32 7.93
N VAL A 178 -10.87 7.33 6.63
CA VAL A 178 -9.54 7.00 6.12
C VAL A 178 -8.47 7.92 6.70
N GLN A 179 -8.73 9.23 6.79
CA GLN A 179 -7.77 10.16 7.40
C GLN A 179 -7.53 9.81 8.88
N TYR A 180 -8.55 9.45 9.65
CA TYR A 180 -8.35 9.05 11.05
C TYR A 180 -7.60 7.72 11.21
N LEU A 181 -7.79 6.78 10.27
CA LEU A 181 -7.19 5.46 10.33
C LEU A 181 -5.77 5.41 9.75
N CYS A 182 -5.46 6.31 8.82
CA CYS A 182 -4.18 6.35 8.12
C CYS A 182 -3.02 6.53 9.10
N LYS A 183 -1.96 5.75 8.88
CA LYS A 183 -0.72 5.76 9.67
C LYS A 183 0.41 6.52 8.97
N ALA A 184 0.10 7.33 7.97
CA ALA A 184 1.06 8.23 7.38
C ALA A 184 1.40 9.33 8.38
N ASP A 185 2.63 9.79 8.38
CA ASP A 185 3.05 10.90 9.24
C ASP A 185 2.29 12.18 8.82
N PRO A 186 1.45 12.76 9.70
CA PRO A 186 0.68 13.96 9.36
C PRO A 186 1.56 15.20 9.20
N SER A 187 2.79 15.18 9.76
CA SER A 187 3.78 16.25 9.67
C SER A 187 4.60 16.22 8.37
N ALA A 188 4.52 15.13 7.60
CA ALA A 188 5.14 15.00 6.28
C ALA A 188 4.36 15.80 5.23
N PHE A 189 4.42 17.12 5.34
CA PHE A 189 3.85 18.07 4.39
C PHE A 189 4.73 18.19 3.14
N ASP A 190 4.13 18.06 1.96
CA ASP A 190 4.80 18.33 0.70
C ASP A 190 4.55 19.78 0.26
N PRO A 191 5.57 20.66 0.26
CA PRO A 191 5.41 22.07 -0.09
C PRO A 191 5.08 22.29 -1.58
N ILE A 192 5.34 21.32 -2.45
CA ILE A 192 5.06 21.44 -3.89
C ILE A 192 3.57 21.19 -4.15
N SER A 193 3.00 20.13 -3.59
CA SER A 193 1.57 19.83 -3.75
C SER A 193 0.67 20.58 -2.77
N GLY A 194 1.23 21.20 -1.73
CA GLY A 194 0.49 21.87 -0.66
C GLY A 194 -0.33 20.90 0.20
N LYS A 195 -0.02 19.61 0.17
CA LYS A 195 -0.80 18.54 0.83
C LYS A 195 0.11 17.65 1.67
N SER A 196 -0.44 17.17 2.79
CA SER A 196 0.19 16.11 3.57
C SER A 196 -0.18 14.74 3.00
N ALA A 197 0.61 13.73 3.34
CA ALA A 197 0.31 12.33 3.04
C ALA A 197 -1.10 11.92 3.50
N LEU A 198 -1.59 12.52 4.58
CA LEU A 198 -2.93 12.30 5.11
C LEU A 198 -4.03 12.83 4.18
N HIS A 199 -3.90 14.08 3.73
CA HIS A 199 -4.84 14.68 2.78
C HIS A 199 -4.86 13.91 1.46
N TYR A 200 -3.67 13.50 0.98
CA TYR A 200 -3.57 12.67 -0.22
C TYR A 200 -4.34 11.35 -0.06
N ALA A 201 -4.16 10.64 1.06
CA ALA A 201 -4.90 9.41 1.33
C ALA A 201 -6.42 9.64 1.32
N GLY A 202 -6.91 10.70 1.99
CA GLY A 202 -8.33 11.04 1.98
C GLY A 202 -8.87 11.33 0.58
N HIS A 203 -8.16 12.11 -0.23
CA HIS A 203 -8.56 12.42 -1.60
C HIS A 203 -8.63 11.18 -2.49
N VAL A 204 -7.62 10.31 -2.40
CA VAL A 204 -7.57 9.07 -3.16
C VAL A 204 -8.77 8.16 -2.84
N HIS A 205 -9.12 8.04 -1.56
CA HIS A 205 -10.27 7.24 -1.14
C HIS A 205 -11.61 7.89 -1.48
N SER A 206 -11.70 9.23 -1.41
CA SER A 206 -12.86 9.99 -1.89
C SER A 206 -13.10 9.74 -3.38
N ALA A 207 -12.05 9.76 -4.21
CA ALA A 207 -12.17 9.46 -5.63
C ALA A 207 -12.63 8.00 -5.88
N ALA A 208 -12.12 7.04 -5.09
CA ALA A 208 -12.50 5.64 -5.23
C ALA A 208 -13.97 5.37 -4.90
N ILE A 209 -14.50 5.95 -3.82
CA ILE A 209 -15.92 5.78 -3.48
C ILE A 209 -16.84 6.49 -4.47
N THR A 210 -16.49 7.70 -4.94
CA THR A 210 -17.26 8.39 -5.97
C THR A 210 -17.35 7.55 -7.25
N LYS A 211 -16.22 7.00 -7.71
CA LYS A 211 -16.19 6.12 -8.88
C LYS A 211 -17.03 4.84 -8.69
N ALA A 212 -17.02 4.27 -7.50
CA ALA A 212 -17.83 3.09 -7.19
C ALA A 212 -19.34 3.40 -7.19
N VAL A 213 -19.73 4.55 -6.62
CA VAL A 213 -21.11 5.07 -6.65
C VAL A 213 -21.59 5.36 -8.07
N GLU A 214 -20.74 5.91 -8.92
CA GLU A 214 -21.09 6.14 -10.33
C GLU A 214 -21.34 4.82 -11.06
N LYS A 215 -20.49 3.81 -10.83
CA LYS A 215 -20.64 2.48 -11.42
C LYS A 215 -21.88 1.73 -10.91
N SER A 216 -22.32 1.95 -9.67
CA SER A 216 -23.49 1.26 -9.12
C SER A 216 -24.82 1.81 -9.64
N LYS A 217 -24.80 2.93 -10.38
CA LYS A 217 -26.00 3.55 -10.98
C LYS A 217 -26.26 3.08 -12.41
N GLY A 218 -25.30 2.39 -13.04
CA GLY A 218 -25.42 1.78 -14.37
C GLY A 218 -25.46 0.26 -14.28
#